data_AF-A0A399HWR8-F1
#
_entry.id   AF-A0A399HWR8-F1
#
_cell.length_a   1.000
_cell.length_b   1.000
_cell.length_c   1.000
_cell.angle_alpha   90.00
_cell.angle_beta   90.00
_cell.angle_gamma   90.00
#
_symmetry.space_group_name_H-M   'P 1'
#
loop_
_entity.id
_entity.type
_entity.pdbx_description
1 polymer ?
#
loop_
_entity_poly.entity_id
_entity_poly.type
_entity_poly.pdbx_seq_one_letter_code
_entity_poly.pdbx_strand_id
1 'polypeptide(L)' 'MERYFTNKGIPYSYRDIRKDPKAYQEWRQRYHGDIVPLIVFGNGKRIVDGCDIPAIERTLRDLGVSLPPSP' A
#
# COMPACT_ATOMS: atom_id res chain seq x y z
N MET A 1 -4.84 1.64 -8.66
CA MET A 1 -4.71 1.24 -7.24
C MET A 1 -5.46 2.18 -6.31
N GLU A 2 -5.26 3.50 -6.40
CA GLU A 2 -5.95 4.50 -5.55
C GLU A 2 -7.47 4.30 -5.47
N ARG A 3 -8.14 4.11 -6.62
CA ARG A 3 -9.58 3.82 -6.69
C ARG A 3 -10.03 2.64 -5.81
N TYR A 4 -9.20 1.60 -5.63
CA TYR A 4 -9.54 0.46 -4.77
C TYR A 4 -9.69 0.91 -3.32
N PHE A 5 -8.69 1.64 -2.80
CA PHE A 5 -8.71 2.15 -1.43
C PHE A 5 -9.83 3.18 -1.23
N THR A 6 -10.04 4.09 -2.20
CA THR A 6 -11.16 5.05 -2.17
C THR A 6 -12.52 4.33 -2.11
N ASN A 7 -12.77 3.37 -3.01
CA ASN A 7 -14.06 2.68 -3.09
C ASN A 7 -14.33 1.81 -1.85
N LYS A 8 -13.29 1.27 -1.22
CA LYS A 8 -13.39 0.50 0.02
C LYS A 8 -13.42 1.37 1.28
N GLY A 9 -13.34 2.69 1.14
CA GLY A 9 -13.31 3.62 2.28
C GLY A 9 -12.07 3.45 3.16
N ILE A 10 -10.98 2.91 2.61
CA ILE A 10 -9.74 2.68 3.35
C ILE A 10 -8.91 3.97 3.29
N PRO A 11 -8.57 4.59 4.43
CA PRO A 11 -7.69 5.75 4.44
C PRO A 11 -6.30 5.39 3.92
N TYR A 12 -5.76 6.22 3.03
CA TYR A 12 -4.40 6.04 2.50
C TYR A 12 -3.73 7.39 2.26
N SER A 13 -2.40 7.38 2.22
CA SER A 13 -1.59 8.46 1.67
C SER A 13 -0.92 8.01 0.38
N TYR A 14 -0.82 8.90 -0.60
CA TYR A 14 -0.15 8.65 -1.86
C TYR A 14 1.13 9.48 -1.95
N ARG A 15 2.23 8.86 -2.39
CA ARG A 15 3.52 9.52 -2.61
C ARG A 15 4.09 9.09 -3.96
N ASP A 16 4.35 10.07 -4.84
CA ASP A 16 4.99 9.82 -6.14
C ASP A 16 6.51 9.91 -6.01
N ILE A 17 7.19 8.76 -6.07
CA ILE A 17 8.65 8.67 -5.96
C ILE A 17 9.40 9.45 -7.05
N ARG A 18 8.74 9.80 -8.17
CA ARG A 18 9.36 10.61 -9.23
C ARG A 18 9.37 12.11 -8.89
N LYS A 19 8.52 12.54 -7.96
CA LYS A 19 8.34 13.94 -7.58
C LYS A 19 8.82 14.24 -6.16
N ASP A 20 8.92 13.21 -5.31
CA ASP A 20 9.40 13.32 -3.93
C ASP A 20 10.69 12.49 -3.76
N PRO A 21 11.88 13.13 -3.76
CA PRO A 21 13.16 12.46 -3.57
C PRO A 21 13.26 11.69 -2.24
N LYS A 22 12.58 12.16 -1.18
CA LYS A 22 12.54 11.45 0.11
C LYS A 22 11.69 10.19 0.00
N ALA A 23 10.57 10.24 -0.73
CA ALA A 23 9.76 9.05 -0.99
C ALA A 23 10.55 8.01 -1.79
N TYR A 24 11.34 8.45 -2.78
CA TYR A 24 12.21 7.57 -3.54
C TYR A 24 13.26 6.90 -2.66
N GLN A 25 13.96 7.66 -1.82
CA GLN A 25 14.94 7.11 -0.89
C GLN A 25 14.31 6.08 0.04
N GLU A 26 13.14 6.38 0.61
CA GLU A 26 12.43 5.46 1.49
C GLU A 26 11.99 4.19 0.75
N TRP A 27 11.39 4.33 -0.44
CA TRP A 27 11.01 3.21 -1.30
C TRP A 27 12.20 2.31 -1.62
N ARG A 28 13.34 2.89 -2.03
CA ARG A 28 14.52 2.12 -2.46
C ARG A 28 15.30 1.51 -1.29
N GLN A 29 15.56 2.29 -0.24
CA GLN A 29 16.50 1.92 0.81
C GLN A 29 15.82 1.22 1.99
N ARG A 30 14.63 1.69 2.39
CA ARG A 30 13.93 1.15 3.56
C ARG A 30 13.01 -0.01 3.20
N TYR A 31 12.30 0.11 2.07
CA TYR A 31 11.32 -0.89 1.64
C TYR A 31 11.84 -1.82 0.55
N HIS A 32 13.07 -1.61 0.08
CA HIS A 32 13.71 -2.41 -0.97
C HIS A 32 12.83 -2.58 -2.21
N GLY A 33 12.08 -1.54 -2.56
CA GLY A 33 11.12 -1.59 -3.65
C GLY A 33 11.79 -1.81 -5.00
N ASP A 34 11.19 -2.69 -5.78
CA ASP A 34 11.53 -2.96 -7.19
C ASP A 34 10.34 -2.71 -8.14
N ILE A 35 9.10 -2.79 -7.64
CA ILE A 35 7.88 -2.64 -8.43
C ILE A 35 7.03 -1.47 -7.90
N VAL A 36 6.36 -0.76 -8.81
CA VAL A 36 5.36 0.27 -8.48
C VAL A 36 3.95 -0.16 -8.97
N PRO A 37 2.88 0.09 -8.19
CA PRO A 37 2.90 0.67 -6.85
C PRO A 37 3.47 -0.30 -5.80
N LEU A 38 4.03 0.23 -4.72
CA LEU A 38 4.40 -0.52 -3.50
C LEU A 38 3.50 0.00 -2.38
N ILE A 39 2.73 -0.87 -1.75
CA ILE A 39 1.83 -0.52 -0.66
C ILE A 39 2.50 -0.87 0.67
N VAL A 40 2.61 0.13 1.55
CA VAL A 40 3.19 -0.02 2.88
C VAL A 40 2.08 0.03 3.93
N PHE A 41 2.05 -0.98 4.80
CA PHE A 41 1.11 -1.06 5.91
C PHE A 41 1.81 -0.95 7.26
N GLY A 42 1.14 -0.32 8.23
CA GLY A 42 1.61 -0.24 9.61
C GLY A 42 2.99 0.41 9.74
N ASN A 43 3.30 1.44 8.94
CA ASN A 43 4.58 2.15 8.92
C ASN A 43 5.80 1.26 8.58
N GLY A 44 5.63 0.31 7.66
CA GLY A 44 6.69 -0.59 7.19
C GLY A 44 6.65 -1.99 7.78
N LYS A 45 5.64 -2.32 8.61
CA LYS A 45 5.49 -3.67 9.17
C LYS A 45 5.17 -4.71 8.12
N ARG A 46 4.38 -4.34 7.11
CA ARG A 46 4.09 -5.20 5.95
C ARG A 46 4.14 -4.38 4.68
N ILE A 47 4.56 -5.04 3.61
CA ILE A 47 4.72 -4.46 2.29
C ILE A 47 4.06 -5.41 1.30
N VAL A 48 3.34 -4.85 0.33
CA VAL A 48 2.84 -5.59 -0.83
C VAL A 48 3.26 -4.85 -2.09
N ASP A 49 3.94 -5.57 -2.97
CA ASP A 49 4.37 -5.05 -4.26
C ASP A 49 3.28 -5.22 -5.31
N GLY A 50 3.15 -4.22 -6.17
CA GLY A 50 2.20 -4.20 -7.27
C GLY A 50 0.74 -4.11 -6.81
N CYS A 51 -0.15 -4.53 -7.71
CA CYS A 51 -1.60 -4.52 -7.50
C CYS A 51 -2.14 -5.92 -7.12
N ASP A 52 -1.44 -6.67 -6.27
CA ASP A 52 -1.94 -7.97 -5.76
C ASP A 52 -3.07 -7.74 -4.75
N ILE A 53 -4.29 -7.61 -5.26
CA ILE A 53 -5.50 -7.38 -4.46
C ILE A 53 -5.69 -8.50 -3.40
N PRO A 54 -5.56 -9.80 -3.72
CA PRO A 54 -5.60 -10.85 -2.69
C PRO A 54 -4.60 -10.65 -1.55
N ALA A 55 -3.35 -10.29 -1.83
CA ALA A 55 -2.34 -10.05 -0.81
C ALA A 55 -2.64 -8.81 0.05
N ILE A 56 -3.16 -7.76 -0.58
CA ILE A 56 -3.62 -6.52 0.10
C ILE A 56 -4.76 -6.84 1.06
N GLU A 57 -5.76 -7.59 0.61
CA GLU A 57 -6.89 -7.97 1.45
C GLU A 57 -6.50 -8.87 2.62
N ARG A 58 -5.61 -9.84 2.39
CA ARG A 58 -5.04 -10.66 3.47
C ARG A 58 -4.32 -9.78 4.50
N THR A 59 -3.49 -8.85 4.04
CA THR A 59 -2.74 -7.95 4.91
C THR A 59 -3.66 -7.05 5.74
N LEU A 60 -4.73 -6.52 5.13
CA LEU A 60 -5.70 -5.68 5.83
C LEU A 60 -6.45 -6.47 6.92
N ARG A 61 -6.87 -7.72 6.62
CA ARG A 61 -7.48 -8.62 7.62
C ARG A 61 -6.54 -8.92 8.77
N ASP A 62 -5.27 -9.25 8.49
CA ASP A 62 -4.26 -9.54 9.51
C ASP A 62 -3.99 -8.34 10.44
N LEU A 63 -4.18 -7.11 9.93
CA LEU A 63 -4.03 -5.87 10.69
C LEU A 63 -5.31 -5.45 11.43
N GLY A 64 -6.36 -6.26 11.38
CA GLY A 64 -7.64 -5.96 12.02
C GLY A 64 -8.44 -4.85 11.34
N VAL A 65 -8.09 -4.50 10.10
CA VAL A 65 -8.89 -3.55 9.31
C VAL A 65 -10.12 -4.28 8.82
N SER A 66 -11.28 -3.92 9.37
CA SER A 66 -12.57 -4.43 8.91
C SER A 66 -12.84 -3.86 7.52
N LEU A 67 -12.70 -4.72 6.51
CA LEU A 67 -13.06 -4.38 5.14
C LEU A 67 -14.58 -4.45 5.01
N PRO A 68 -15.24 -3.43 4.42
CA PRO A 68 -16.65 -3.56 4.08
C PRO A 68 -16.84 -4.74 3.11
N PRO A 69 -17.95 -5.50 3.24
CA PRO A 69 -18.24 -6.60 2.33
C PRO A 69 -18.18 -6.09 0.89
N SER A 70 -17.57 -6.89 0.01
CA SER A 70 -17.60 -6.60 -1.43
C SER A 70 -19.06 -6.68 -1.92
N PRO A 71 -19.50 -5.74 -2.76
CA PRO A 71 -20.80 -5.84 -3.43
C PRO A 71 -20.88 -7.08 -4.32
#